data_AF-A0A4P8L3V3-F1
#
_entry.id   AF-A0A4P8L3V3-F1
#
_cell.length_a   1.000
_cell.length_b   1.000
_cell.length_c   1.000
_cell.angle_alpha   90.00
_cell.angle_beta   90.00
_cell.angle_gamma   90.00
#
_symmetry.space_group_name_H-M   'P 1'
#
loop_
_entity.id
_entity.type
_entity.pdbx_description
1 polymer ?
#
loop_
_entity_poly.entity_id
_entity_poly.type
_entity_poly.pdbx_seq_one_letter_code
_entity_poly.pdbx_strand_id
1 'polypeptide(L)'
;MKTADGSWLSKQEGQQMLDLIKKGLLAGLGAVVVTKERVEKATQKLVEEGKISADEAEKLASELVESGEKQWHEVQAKIEESVKRATENLNLCNRREYEELKSRVEALEKRVTVVEDLTREPE
;
A
#
# COMPACT_ATOMS: atom_id res chain seq x y z
N MET A 1 37.16 -4.84 19.57
CA MET A 1 38.19 -4.65 20.62
C MET A 1 37.75 -3.46 21.47
N LYS A 2 37.65 -3.66 22.79
CA LYS A 2 36.76 -2.97 23.75
C LYS A 2 37.62 -2.19 24.78
N THR A 3 37.14 -1.08 25.35
CA THR A 3 37.80 -0.41 26.49
C THR A 3 37.56 -1.20 27.79
N ALA A 4 38.35 -0.95 28.84
CA ALA A 4 38.22 -1.60 30.16
C ALA A 4 36.90 -1.29 30.90
N ASP A 5 36.11 -0.34 30.39
CA ASP A 5 34.75 0.04 30.78
C ASP A 5 33.71 -0.16 29.64
N GLY A 6 34.18 -0.34 28.40
CA GLY A 6 33.58 -1.16 27.36
C GLY A 6 32.18 -0.81 26.84
N SER A 7 31.82 0.48 26.80
CA SER A 7 30.48 0.99 26.46
C SER A 7 29.99 0.80 25.00
N TRP A 8 30.67 0.05 24.14
CA TRP A 8 30.20 -0.22 22.76
C TRP A 8 29.23 -1.39 22.65
N LEU A 9 29.18 -2.27 23.66
CA LEU A 9 28.35 -3.48 23.67
C LEU A 9 26.95 -3.24 24.25
N SER A 10 26.83 -2.43 25.30
CA SER A 10 25.54 -2.12 25.94
C SER A 10 24.57 -1.39 25.00
N LYS A 11 25.07 -0.47 24.16
CA LYS A 11 24.25 0.24 23.18
C LYS A 11 23.79 -0.67 22.03
N GLN A 12 24.61 -1.65 21.65
CA GLN A 12 24.28 -2.62 20.59
C GLN A 12 23.26 -3.65 21.10
N GLU A 13 23.39 -4.09 22.36
CA GLU A 13 22.45 -4.99 23.03
C GLU A 13 21.07 -4.36 23.22
N GLY A 14 21.00 -3.09 23.63
CA GLY A 14 19.73 -2.36 23.76
C GLY A 14 18.98 -2.24 22.42
N GLN A 15 19.70 -1.95 21.33
CA GLN A 15 19.11 -1.84 20.00
C GLN A 15 18.57 -3.19 19.49
N GLN A 16 19.26 -4.30 19.79
CA GLN A 16 18.80 -5.64 19.42
C GLN A 16 17.55 -6.07 20.21
N MET A 17 17.48 -5.75 21.50
CA MET A 17 16.31 -6.01 22.33
C MET A 17 15.06 -5.27 21.82
N LEU A 18 15.19 -3.99 21.48
CA LEU A 18 14.09 -3.20 20.91
C LEU A 18 13.60 -3.78 19.58
N ASP A 19 14.50 -4.27 18.72
CA ASP A 19 14.13 -4.90 17.45
C ASP A 19 13.38 -6.23 17.63
N LEU A 20 13.76 -7.03 18.64
CA LEU A 20 13.02 -8.25 19.00
C LEU A 20 11.61 -7.94 19.52
N ILE A 21 11.49 -6.91 20.36
CA ILE A 21 10.19 -6.43 20.87
C ILE A 21 9.31 -5.95 19.70
N LYS A 22 9.89 -5.16 18.79
CA LYS A 22 9.22 -4.69 17.57
C LYS A 22 8.66 -5.85 16.75
N LYS A 23 9.48 -6.87 16.51
CA LYS A 23 9.08 -8.08 15.77
C LYS A 23 8.00 -8.88 16.50
N GLY A 24 8.11 -9.03 17.82
CA GLY A 24 7.09 -9.71 18.62
C GLY A 24 5.75 -8.97 18.60
N LEU A 25 5.79 -7.64 18.67
CA LEU A 25 4.60 -6.79 18.61
C LEU A 25 3.95 -6.86 17.23
N LEU A 26 4.73 -6.81 16.14
CA LEU A 26 4.23 -7.01 14.77
C LEU A 26 3.59 -8.40 14.59
N ALA A 27 4.20 -9.44 15.16
CA ALA A 27 3.64 -10.79 15.13
C ALA A 27 2.33 -10.89 15.93
N GLY A 28 2.23 -10.18 17.05
CA GLY A 28 1.03 -10.17 17.90
C GLY A 28 -0.13 -9.34 17.34
N LEU A 29 0.16 -8.23 16.66
CA LEU A 29 -0.87 -7.42 15.97
C LEU A 29 -1.34 -8.07 14.66
N GLY A 30 -0.46 -8.83 14.02
CA GLY A 30 -0.70 -9.47 12.73
C GLY A 30 -0.61 -8.49 11.55
N ALA A 31 -0.52 -9.04 10.33
CA ALA A 31 -0.27 -8.27 9.11
C ALA A 31 -1.45 -7.40 8.63
N VAL A 32 -2.64 -7.58 9.21
CA VAL A 32 -3.88 -6.97 8.71
C VAL A 32 -4.34 -5.77 9.58
N VAL A 33 -3.87 -5.67 10.83
CA VAL A 33 -4.40 -4.70 11.80
C VAL A 33 -3.27 -4.02 12.58
N VAL A 34 -2.45 -3.23 11.88
CA VAL A 34 -1.55 -2.27 12.51
C VAL A 34 -2.22 -0.91 12.42
N THR A 35 -2.80 -0.43 13.53
CA THR A 35 -3.34 0.92 13.65
C THR A 35 -2.58 1.69 14.71
N LYS A 36 -2.50 3.01 14.55
CA LYS A 36 -1.83 3.90 15.52
C LYS A 36 -2.24 3.62 16.96
N GLU A 37 -3.55 3.51 17.21
CA GLU A 37 -4.08 3.27 18.54
C GLU A 37 -3.74 1.87 19.11
N ARG A 38 -3.62 0.84 18.26
CA ARG A 38 -3.17 -0.49 18.71
C ARG A 38 -1.68 -0.50 19.02
N VAL A 39 -0.89 0.21 18.23
CA VAL A 39 0.54 0.38 18.46
C VAL A 39 0.77 1.13 19.77
N GLU A 40 0.09 2.27 19.98
CA GLU A 40 0.16 3.05 21.22
C GLU A 40 -0.24 2.22 22.45
N LYS A 41 -1.34 1.47 22.38
CA LYS A 41 -1.75 0.58 23.50
C LYS A 41 -0.74 -0.53 23.77
N ALA A 42 -0.12 -1.07 22.73
CA ALA A 42 0.86 -2.15 22.88
C ALA A 42 2.19 -1.63 23.45
N THR A 43 2.67 -0.47 23.00
CA THR A 43 3.90 0.14 23.54
C THR A 43 3.69 0.64 24.96
N GLN A 44 2.52 1.20 25.28
CA GLN A 44 2.17 1.62 26.64
C GLN A 44 2.22 0.45 27.65
N LYS A 45 1.70 -0.72 27.28
CA LYS A 45 1.79 -1.93 28.13
C LYS A 45 3.23 -2.33 28.43
N LEU A 46 4.13 -2.17 27.45
CA LEU A 46 5.55 -2.49 27.66
C LEU A 46 6.22 -1.51 28.63
N VAL A 47 5.76 -0.26 28.68
CA VAL A 47 6.19 0.71 29.70
C VAL A 47 5.65 0.32 31.08
N GLU A 48 4.36 -0.02 31.17
CA GLU A 48 3.72 -0.46 32.42
C GLU A 48 4.38 -1.72 33.01
N GLU A 49 4.81 -2.65 32.14
CA GLU A 49 5.55 -3.86 32.52
C GLU A 49 7.04 -3.60 32.81
N GLY A 50 7.51 -2.35 32.68
CA GLY A 50 8.90 -1.96 32.91
C GLY A 50 9.89 -2.54 31.89
N LYS A 51 9.41 -2.97 30.72
CA LYS A 51 10.22 -3.59 29.66
C LYS A 51 10.94 -2.56 28.78
N ILE A 52 10.35 -1.38 28.62
CA ILE A 52 10.91 -0.24 27.88
C ILE A 52 10.60 1.06 28.62
N SER A 53 11.40 2.08 28.39
CA SER A 53 11.13 3.44 28.86
C SER A 53 10.05 4.15 28.03
N ALA A 54 9.52 5.27 28.55
CA ALA A 54 8.54 6.08 27.81
C ALA A 54 9.10 6.64 26.49
N ASP A 55 10.35 7.10 26.49
CA ASP A 55 11.03 7.60 25.29
C ASP A 55 11.21 6.50 24.23
N GLU A 56 11.54 5.28 24.67
CA GLU A 56 11.65 4.12 23.77
C GLU A 56 10.29 3.70 23.21
N ALA A 57 9.23 3.82 24.00
CA ALA A 57 7.86 3.53 23.57
C ALA A 57 7.37 4.51 22.49
N GLU A 58 7.64 5.81 22.66
CA GLU A 58 7.30 6.83 21.66
C GLU A 58 8.04 6.58 20.34
N LYS A 59 9.35 6.32 20.42
CA LYS A 59 10.17 6.01 19.25
C LYS A 59 9.69 4.74 18.54
N LEU A 60 9.44 3.68 19.29
CA LEU A 60 8.96 2.41 18.74
C LEU A 60 7.58 2.57 18.07
N ALA A 61 6.68 3.34 18.69
CA ALA A 61 5.36 3.60 18.13
C ALA A 61 5.45 4.36 16.80
N SER A 62 6.25 5.42 16.75
CA SER A 62 6.47 6.19 15.51
C SER A 62 7.03 5.31 14.40
N GLU A 63 8.08 4.53 14.68
CA GLU A 63 8.71 3.66 13.69
C GLU A 63 7.75 2.59 13.14
N LEU A 64 6.86 2.05 13.99
CA LEU A 64 5.88 1.04 13.60
C LEU A 64 4.78 1.62 12.72
N VAL A 65 4.28 2.81 13.05
CA VAL A 65 3.27 3.51 12.24
C VAL A 65 3.85 3.88 10.89
N GLU A 66 5.03 4.52 10.86
CA GLU A 66 5.68 4.94 9.62
C GLU A 66 6.03 3.75 8.71
N SER A 67 6.55 2.66 9.30
CA SER A 67 6.82 1.44 8.54
C SER A 67 5.52 0.80 8.01
N GLY A 68 4.42 0.88 8.76
CA GLY A 68 3.11 0.38 8.34
C GLY A 68 2.57 1.16 7.14
N GLU A 69 2.60 2.49 7.20
CA GLU A 69 2.17 3.37 6.11
C GLU A 69 2.98 3.13 4.82
N LYS A 70 4.31 3.00 4.95
CA LYS A 70 5.17 2.69 3.82
C LYS A 70 4.84 1.34 3.17
N GLN A 71 4.68 0.29 3.98
CA GLN A 71 4.30 -1.02 3.47
C GLN A 71 2.92 -1.00 2.82
N TRP A 72 1.98 -0.24 3.37
CA TRP A 72 0.65 -0.07 2.79
C TRP A 72 0.70 0.55 1.40
N HIS A 73 1.49 1.62 1.21
CA HIS A 73 1.69 2.24 -0.10
C HIS A 73 2.32 1.27 -1.11
N GLU A 74 3.31 0.47 -0.71
CA GLU A 74 3.92 -0.54 -1.59
C GLU A 74 2.92 -1.62 -2.01
N VAL A 75 2.04 -2.04 -1.09
CA VAL A 75 0.97 -3.00 -1.39
C VAL A 75 -0.05 -2.40 -2.33
N GLN A 76 -0.50 -1.16 -2.10
CA GLN A 76 -1.43 -0.46 -2.98
C GLN A 76 -0.88 -0.35 -4.40
N ALA A 77 0.38 0.03 -4.56
CA ALA A 77 1.02 0.12 -5.87
C ALA A 77 1.08 -1.24 -6.60
N LYS A 78 1.40 -2.33 -5.87
CA LYS A 78 1.38 -3.69 -6.44
C LYS A 78 0.00 -4.14 -6.85
N ILE A 79 -1.04 -3.77 -6.09
CA ILE A 79 -2.43 -4.08 -6.44
C ILE A 79 -2.83 -3.33 -7.71
N GLU A 80 -2.56 -2.03 -7.79
CA GLU A 80 -2.83 -1.23 -8.99
C GLU A 80 -2.13 -1.80 -10.22
N GLU A 81 -0.85 -2.16 -10.10
CA GLU A 81 -0.10 -2.81 -11.17
C GLU A 81 -0.72 -4.16 -11.58
N SER A 82 -1.10 -4.98 -10.60
CA SER A 82 -1.72 -6.29 -10.84
C SER A 82 -3.06 -6.16 -11.55
N VAL A 83 -3.90 -5.20 -11.14
CA VAL A 83 -5.17 -4.91 -11.80
C VAL A 83 -4.94 -4.44 -13.23
N LYS A 84 -3.99 -3.51 -13.43
CA LYS A 84 -3.64 -3.01 -14.76
C LYS A 84 -3.19 -4.15 -15.69
N ARG A 85 -2.28 -5.00 -15.22
CA ARG A 85 -1.82 -6.19 -15.97
C ARG A 85 -2.97 -7.16 -16.24
N ALA A 86 -3.88 -7.37 -15.28
CA ALA A 86 -5.04 -8.23 -15.49
C ALA A 86 -5.98 -7.67 -16.57
N THR A 87 -6.23 -6.36 -16.58
CA THR A 87 -7.04 -5.73 -17.64
C THR A 87 -6.38 -5.80 -19.01
N GLU A 88 -5.06 -5.64 -19.09
CA GLU A 88 -4.28 -5.81 -20.33
C GLU A 88 -4.34 -7.27 -20.82
N ASN A 89 -4.12 -8.24 -19.93
CA ASN A 89 -4.11 -9.67 -20.28
C ASN A 89 -5.50 -10.20 -20.67
N LEU A 90 -6.57 -9.62 -20.12
CA LEU A 90 -7.94 -9.99 -20.47
C LEU A 90 -8.46 -9.28 -21.73
N ASN A 91 -7.61 -8.53 -22.45
CA ASN A 91 -7.98 -7.70 -23.60
C ASN A 91 -9.20 -6.79 -23.32
N LEU A 92 -9.34 -6.32 -22.07
CA LEU A 92 -10.43 -5.43 -21.70
C LEU A 92 -10.10 -4.03 -22.18
N CYS A 93 -10.93 -3.47 -23.06
CA CYS A 93 -10.77 -2.09 -23.48
C CYS A 93 -10.94 -1.14 -22.28
N ASN A 94 -10.04 -0.17 -22.15
CA ASN A 94 -10.21 0.88 -21.14
C ASN A 94 -11.30 1.88 -21.58
N ARG A 95 -11.77 2.70 -20.64
CA ARG A 95 -12.87 3.65 -20.90
C ARG A 95 -12.60 4.58 -22.08
N ARG A 96 -11.36 5.03 -22.24
CA ARG A 96 -10.94 5.93 -23.33
C ARG A 96 -11.00 5.22 -24.68
N GLU A 97 -10.48 4.00 -24.77
CA GLU A 97 -10.55 3.18 -25.98
C GLU A 97 -12.00 2.88 -26.38
N TYR A 98 -12.85 2.59 -25.39
CA TYR A 98 -14.28 2.40 -25.62
C TYR A 98 -14.95 3.67 -26.18
N GLU A 99 -14.65 4.84 -25.62
CA GLU A 99 -15.21 6.11 -26.08
C GLU A 99 -14.72 6.50 -27.49
N GLU A 100 -13.44 6.28 -27.80
CA GLU A 100 -12.91 6.45 -29.15
C GLU A 100 -13.60 5.52 -30.15
N LEU A 101 -13.78 4.24 -29.79
CA LEU A 101 -14.46 3.29 -30.65
C LEU A 101 -15.93 3.67 -30.86
N LYS A 102 -16.62 4.07 -29.79
CA LYS A 102 -18.01 4.53 -29.85
C LYS A 102 -18.17 5.74 -30.76
N SER A 103 -17.31 6.75 -30.63
CA SER A 103 -17.32 7.94 -31.49
C SER A 103 -17.09 7.59 -32.96
N ARG A 104 -16.15 6.67 -33.24
CA ARG A 104 -15.92 6.17 -34.60
C ARG A 104 -17.13 5.42 -35.16
N VAL A 105 -17.80 4.60 -34.34
CA VAL A 105 -19.03 3.90 -34.73
C VAL A 105 -20.14 4.90 -35.05
N GLU A 106 -20.41 5.88 -34.18
CA GLU A 106 -21.42 6.92 -34.42
C GLU A 106 -21.14 7.72 -35.71
N ALA A 107 -19.87 8.02 -35.99
CA ALA A 107 -19.48 8.71 -37.21
C ALA A 107 -19.70 7.84 -38.46
N LEU A 108 -19.45 6.53 -38.38
CA LEU A 108 -19.71 5.59 -39.46
C LEU A 108 -21.21 5.41 -39.68
N GLU A 109 -21.99 5.24 -38.62
CA GLU A 109 -23.46 5.13 -38.69
C GLU A 109 -24.07 6.32 -39.41
N LYS A 110 -23.67 7.56 -39.06
CA LYS A 110 -24.11 8.78 -39.76
C LYS A 110 -23.79 8.76 -41.25
N ARG A 111 -22.58 8.31 -41.62
CA ARG A 111 -22.16 8.22 -43.03
C ARG A 111 -22.95 7.16 -43.79
N VAL A 112 -23.22 6.02 -43.16
CA VAL A 112 -24.04 4.96 -43.75
C VAL A 112 -25.44 5.48 -44.01
N THR A 113 -26.08 6.15 -43.04
CA THR A 113 -27.41 6.75 -43.23
C THR A 113 -27.44 7.73 -44.41
N VAL A 114 -26.45 8.62 -44.52
CA VAL A 114 -26.34 9.55 -45.66
C VAL A 114 -26.25 8.80 -46.99
N VAL A 115 -25.44 7.74 -47.06
CA VAL A 115 -25.29 6.94 -48.28
C VAL A 115 -26.59 6.20 -48.61
N GLU A 116 -27.24 5.60 -47.62
CA GLU A 116 -28.51 4.88 -47.79
C GLU A 116 -29.62 5.82 -48.29
N ASP A 117 -29.72 7.03 -47.74
CA ASP A 117 -30.68 8.05 -48.17
C ASP A 117 -30.43 8.52 -49.62
N LEU A 118 -29.17 8.56 -50.07
CA LEU A 118 -28.83 8.89 -51.46
C LEU A 118 -29.14 7.75 -52.44
N THR A 119 -29.20 6.51 -51.97
CA THR A 119 -29.52 5.33 -52.78
C THR A 119 -31.00 4.95 -52.77
N ARG A 120 -31.84 5.61 -51.97
CA ARG A 120 -33.29 5.47 -52.05
C ARG A 120 -33.79 6.15 -53.32
N GLU A 121 -34.24 5.36 -54.29
CA GLU A 121 -35.03 5.88 -55.41
C GLU A 121 -36.31 6.53 -54.85
N PRO A 122 -36.69 7.73 -55.32
CA PRO A 122 -37.96 8.33 -54.95
C PRO A 122 -39.08 7.50 -55.57
N GLU A 123 -39.96 6.93 -54.74
CA GLU A 123 -41.27 6.41 -55.17
C GLU A 123 -42.17 7.52 -55.74
#